data_AF-A0A7R9MI42-F1
#
_entry.id   AF-A0A7R9MI42-F1
#
_cell.length_a   1.000
_cell.length_b   1.000
_cell.length_c   1.000
_cell.angle_alpha   90.00
_cell.angle_beta   90.00
_cell.angle_gamma   90.00
#
_symmetry.space_group_name_H-M   'P 1'
#
loop_
_entity.id
_entity.type
_entity.pdbx_description
1 polymer ?
#
loop_
_entity_poly.entity_id
_entity_poly.type
_entity_poly.pdbx_seq_one_letter_code
_entity_poly.pdbx_strand_id
1 'polypeptide(L)'
;MNRFLIVFILVVNCNTFDTKDNQINENVIRDELTTKAFESAFPEKPLQLVRPDVHHKRLVIVEENVKLLHRLVGPVATVAVVGKFHSGKSFLMNQLMGKSSGFGIGPDTRPKTMGIWMWGKPTQYTLDSGLKVWIIFLDTEGFAANNVSENYDAKIFAVSTLLSSHLLYNSVKIIDQSDIDYLEL
;
A
#
# COMPACT_ATOMS: atom_id res chain seq x y z
N MET A 1 0.61 29.01 11.10
CA MET A 1 1.66 28.60 10.16
C MET A 1 1.10 27.45 9.32
N ASN A 2 0.60 27.76 8.12
CA ASN A 2 -0.07 26.77 7.27
C ASN A 2 0.94 25.72 6.80
N ARG A 3 0.85 24.49 7.31
CA ARG A 3 1.59 23.35 6.77
C ARG A 3 0.82 22.90 5.53
N PHE A 4 1.33 23.23 4.35
CA PHE A 4 0.84 22.66 3.10
C PHE A 4 1.29 21.18 3.05
N LEU A 5 0.32 20.29 2.86
CA LEU A 5 0.56 18.89 2.53
C LEU A 5 0.58 18.81 1.01
N ILE A 6 1.71 18.40 0.42
CA ILE A 6 1.79 18.20 -1.03
C ILE A 6 1.85 16.68 -1.24
N VAL A 7 0.84 16.17 -1.94
CA VAL A 7 0.76 14.76 -2.34
C VAL A 7 1.02 14.71 -3.84
N PHE A 8 2.11 14.07 -4.25
CA PHE A 8 2.35 13.74 -5.65
C PHE A 8 1.78 12.36 -5.94
N ILE A 9 0.99 12.27 -7.00
CA ILE A 9 0.52 10.99 -7.53
C ILE A 9 1.38 10.65 -8.72
N LEU A 10 2.32 9.72 -8.52
CA LEU A 10 3.01 9.10 -9.64
C LEU A 10 2.16 7.91 -10.08
N VAL A 11 1.60 7.99 -11.29
CA VAL A 11 1.00 6.83 -11.94
C VAL A 11 2.15 5.98 -12.47
N VAL A 12 2.42 4.88 -11.79
CA VAL A 12 3.34 3.87 -12.28
C VAL A 12 2.54 3.03 -13.26
N ASN A 13 2.85 3.11 -14.55
CA ASN A 13 2.22 2.29 -15.59
C ASN A 13 2.64 0.81 -15.41
N CYS A 14 2.18 0.19 -14.34
CA CYS A 14 2.18 -1.25 -14.18
C CYS A 14 0.78 -1.70 -14.58
N ASN A 15 0.68 -2.34 -15.76
CA ASN A 15 -0.54 -2.97 -16.22
C ASN A 15 -1.14 -3.79 -15.07
N THR A 16 -2.45 -3.63 -14.87
CA THR A 16 -3.24 -4.42 -13.91
C THR A 16 -2.77 -5.87 -13.90
N PHE A 17 -2.44 -6.41 -12.73
CA PHE A 17 -2.10 -7.82 -12.61
C PHE A 17 -3.34 -8.64 -12.95
N ASP A 18 -3.32 -9.31 -14.11
CA ASP A 18 -4.40 -10.19 -14.53
C ASP A 18 -4.23 -11.56 -13.86
N THR A 19 -5.09 -11.83 -12.89
CA THR A 19 -5.11 -13.08 -12.14
C THR A 19 -6.08 -14.06 -12.81
N LYS A 20 -5.60 -14.65 -13.91
CA LYS A 20 -6.17 -15.75 -14.70
C LYS A 20 -7.41 -15.43 -15.55
N ASP A 21 -7.24 -15.64 -16.85
CA ASP A 21 -8.32 -15.89 -17.81
C ASP A 21 -9.09 -17.17 -17.44
N ASN A 22 -10.33 -17.05 -16.98
CA ASN A 22 -11.28 -18.14 -17.15
C ASN A 22 -12.72 -17.62 -17.25
N GLN A 23 -13.36 -17.92 -18.37
CA GLN A 23 -14.78 -17.67 -18.62
C GLN A 23 -15.64 -18.57 -17.75
N ILE A 24 -16.55 -18.04 -16.92
CA ILE A 24 -17.75 -18.80 -16.53
C ILE A 24 -18.93 -17.86 -16.20
N ASN A 25 -20.02 -17.99 -16.98
CA ASN A 25 -21.37 -17.61 -16.61
C ASN A 25 -21.97 -18.64 -15.64
N GLU A 26 -22.57 -18.22 -14.52
CA GLU A 26 -23.84 -18.74 -13.95
C GLU A 26 -24.10 -18.24 -12.51
N ASN A 27 -25.16 -17.44 -12.40
CA ASN A 27 -26.22 -17.36 -11.37
C ASN A 27 -25.98 -16.83 -9.93
N VAL A 28 -26.89 -15.92 -9.58
CA VAL A 28 -27.06 -15.01 -8.43
C VAL A 28 -27.00 -15.66 -7.03
N ILE A 29 -27.17 -16.97 -6.89
CA ILE A 29 -27.08 -17.69 -5.59
C ILE A 29 -25.61 -17.92 -5.18
N ARG A 30 -24.68 -17.91 -6.14
CA ARG A 30 -23.23 -18.01 -5.83
C ARG A 30 -22.70 -16.77 -5.13
N ASP A 31 -23.28 -15.59 -5.39
CA ASP A 31 -22.75 -14.28 -4.97
C ASP A 31 -22.75 -14.08 -3.44
N GLU A 32 -23.75 -14.55 -2.71
CA GLU A 32 -23.78 -14.43 -1.24
C GLU A 32 -22.80 -15.39 -0.54
N LEU A 33 -22.63 -16.60 -1.08
CA LEU A 33 -21.70 -17.61 -0.56
C LEU A 33 -20.24 -17.26 -0.89
N THR A 34 -19.97 -16.73 -2.07
CA THR A 34 -18.65 -16.18 -2.44
C THR A 34 -18.32 -14.93 -1.65
N THR A 35 -19.30 -14.05 -1.38
CA THR A 35 -19.08 -12.85 -0.54
C THR A 35 -18.72 -13.24 0.89
N LYS A 36 -19.46 -14.17 1.53
CA LYS A 36 -19.10 -14.65 2.87
C LYS A 36 -17.74 -15.35 2.91
N ALA A 37 -17.42 -16.15 1.90
CA ALA A 37 -16.10 -16.79 1.79
C ALA A 37 -14.98 -15.75 1.62
N PHE A 38 -15.21 -14.70 0.82
CA PHE A 38 -14.28 -13.59 0.64
C PHE A 38 -14.07 -12.80 1.94
N GLU A 39 -15.15 -12.46 2.65
CA GLU A 39 -15.07 -11.76 3.93
C GLU A 39 -14.34 -12.57 5.00
N SER A 40 -14.49 -13.91 4.99
CA SER A 40 -13.71 -14.79 5.88
C SER A 40 -12.23 -14.90 5.48
N ALA A 41 -11.91 -14.70 4.20
CA ALA A 41 -10.57 -14.87 3.66
C ALA A 41 -9.67 -13.64 3.85
N PHE A 42 -10.25 -12.44 3.91
CA PHE A 42 -9.53 -11.16 3.95
C PHE A 42 -9.83 -10.39 5.24
N PRO A 43 -8.88 -10.34 6.19
CA PRO A 43 -9.13 -9.74 7.49
C PRO A 43 -9.14 -8.20 7.41
N GLU A 44 -10.04 -7.55 8.13
CA GLU A 44 -10.14 -6.09 8.18
C GLU A 44 -9.13 -5.46 9.17
N LYS A 45 -7.83 -5.66 8.88
CA LYS A 45 -6.71 -5.14 9.68
C LYS A 45 -5.46 -4.94 8.83
N PRO A 46 -4.44 -4.20 9.32
CA PRO A 46 -3.15 -4.12 8.64
C PRO A 46 -2.47 -5.50 8.59
N LEU A 47 -1.93 -5.85 7.42
CA LEU A 47 -1.13 -7.05 7.20
C LEU A 47 0.24 -6.65 6.67
N GLN A 48 1.31 -7.13 7.29
CA GLN A 48 2.67 -6.84 6.84
C GLN A 48 3.01 -7.73 5.65
N LEU A 49 3.40 -7.16 4.52
CA LEU A 49 3.86 -7.90 3.33
C LEU A 49 5.36 -8.08 3.33
N VAL A 50 6.07 -7.04 3.75
CA VAL A 50 7.53 -7.00 3.81
C VAL A 50 7.93 -6.42 5.16
N ARG A 51 8.91 -7.04 5.79
CA ARG A 51 9.47 -6.59 7.07
C ARG A 51 10.99 -6.46 6.99
N PRO A 52 11.62 -5.63 7.82
CA PRO A 52 13.06 -5.65 7.98
C PRO A 52 13.53 -6.99 8.55
N ASP A 53 14.76 -7.37 8.18
CA ASP A 53 15.50 -8.41 8.89
C ASP A 53 15.97 -7.91 10.27
N VAL A 54 16.54 -8.81 11.08
CA VAL A 54 16.96 -8.51 12.47
C VAL A 54 17.99 -7.39 12.58
N HIS A 55 18.67 -7.07 11.48
CA HIS A 55 19.69 -6.02 11.40
C HIS A 55 19.19 -4.75 10.70
N HIS A 56 17.93 -4.70 10.27
CA HIS A 56 17.33 -3.57 9.54
C HIS A 56 18.10 -3.20 8.26
N LYS A 57 18.65 -4.19 7.55
CA LYS A 57 19.44 -4.01 6.33
C LYS A 57 18.82 -4.66 5.10
N ARG A 58 17.97 -5.66 5.31
CA ARG A 58 17.31 -6.42 4.23
C ARG A 58 15.81 -6.43 4.42
N LEU A 59 15.12 -6.57 3.31
CA LEU A 59 13.68 -6.78 3.24
C LEU A 59 13.41 -8.28 3.21
N VAL A 60 12.49 -8.73 4.07
CA VAL A 60 12.05 -10.11 4.20
C VAL A 60 10.57 -10.17 3.90
N ILE A 61 10.19 -11.06 2.98
CA ILE A 61 8.80 -11.28 2.60
C ILE A 61 8.07 -12.03 3.73
N VAL A 62 6.87 -11.58 4.04
CA VAL A 62 5.94 -12.25 4.96
C VAL A 62 5.01 -13.15 4.14
N GLU A 63 5.51 -14.34 3.81
CA GLU A 63 4.90 -15.29 2.87
C GLU A 63 3.43 -15.62 3.17
N GLU A 64 3.07 -15.71 4.45
CA GLU A 64 1.70 -15.99 4.89
C GLU A 64 0.69 -14.93 4.40
N ASN A 65 1.08 -13.65 4.41
CA ASN A 65 0.22 -12.55 4.01
C ASN A 65 0.22 -12.37 2.48
N VAL A 66 1.36 -12.59 1.82
CA VAL A 66 1.44 -12.55 0.35
C VAL A 66 0.53 -13.61 -0.29
N LYS A 67 0.44 -14.81 0.31
CA LYS A 67 -0.45 -15.88 -0.19
C LYS A 67 -1.93 -15.50 -0.21
N LEU A 68 -2.36 -14.52 0.58
CA LEU A 68 -3.75 -14.03 0.54
C LEU A 68 -4.05 -13.31 -0.78
N LEU A 69 -3.06 -12.66 -1.38
CA LEU A 69 -3.22 -11.94 -2.65
C LEU A 69 -3.54 -12.89 -3.81
N HIS A 70 -3.06 -14.14 -3.76
CA HIS A 70 -3.39 -15.17 -4.76
C HIS A 70 -4.86 -15.59 -4.76
N ARG A 71 -5.63 -15.20 -3.75
CA ARG A 71 -7.08 -15.45 -3.67
C ARG A 71 -7.91 -14.41 -4.42
N LEU A 72 -7.30 -13.28 -4.79
CA LEU A 72 -7.97 -12.29 -5.62
C LEU A 72 -8.10 -12.82 -7.05
N VAL A 73 -9.29 -12.60 -7.61
CA VAL A 73 -9.61 -12.95 -9.00
C VAL A 73 -10.04 -11.67 -9.70
N GLY A 74 -9.38 -11.39 -10.83
CA GLY A 74 -9.60 -10.20 -11.64
C GLY A 74 -8.51 -9.13 -11.47
N PRO A 75 -8.69 -7.96 -12.10
CA PRO A 75 -7.69 -6.89 -12.11
C PRO A 75 -7.45 -6.35 -10.70
N VAL A 76 -6.18 -6.12 -10.37
CA VAL A 76 -5.75 -5.49 -9.12
C VAL A 76 -5.00 -4.20 -9.41
N ALA A 77 -5.38 -3.14 -8.71
CA ALA A 77 -4.68 -1.87 -8.62
C ALA A 77 -4.20 -1.65 -7.19
N THR A 78 -3.00 -1.09 -7.06
CA THR A 78 -2.39 -0.81 -5.77
C THR A 78 -2.14 0.69 -5.61
N VAL A 79 -2.48 1.22 -4.44
CA VAL A 79 -2.22 2.61 -4.06
C VAL A 79 -1.24 2.57 -2.88
N ALA A 80 0.01 2.95 -3.14
CA ALA A 80 1.05 3.00 -2.12
C ALA A 80 1.29 4.43 -1.66
N VAL A 81 1.64 4.63 -0.40
CA VAL A 81 2.15 5.91 0.11
C VAL A 81 3.58 5.76 0.60
N VAL A 82 4.45 6.66 0.17
CA VAL A 82 5.87 6.75 0.54
C VAL A 82 6.21 8.15 1.01
N GLY A 83 7.36 8.33 1.65
CA GLY A 83 7.85 9.63 2.10
C GLY A 83 8.46 9.60 3.49
N LYS A 84 9.00 10.75 3.91
CA LYS A 84 9.77 10.90 5.16
C LYS A 84 9.05 10.34 6.38
N PHE A 85 9.81 9.91 7.37
CA PHE A 85 9.30 9.52 8.68
C PHE A 85 8.47 10.66 9.32
N HIS A 86 7.40 10.31 10.04
CA HIS A 86 6.46 11.27 10.66
C HIS A 86 5.75 12.24 9.71
N SER A 87 5.56 11.87 8.44
CA SER A 87 4.88 12.71 7.45
C SER A 87 3.36 12.59 7.42
N GLY A 88 2.76 11.66 8.17
CA GLY A 88 1.31 11.43 8.18
C GLY A 88 0.80 10.43 7.14
N LYS A 89 1.67 9.56 6.61
CA LYS A 89 1.33 8.53 5.59
C LYS A 89 0.14 7.65 5.98
N SER A 90 0.20 7.01 7.14
CA SER A 90 -0.88 6.14 7.63
C SER A 90 -2.19 6.88 7.82
N PHE A 91 -2.14 8.17 8.21
CA PHE A 91 -3.32 9.02 8.30
C PHE A 91 -3.91 9.30 6.92
N LEU A 92 -3.09 9.74 5.96
CA LEU A 92 -3.53 9.96 4.58
C LEU A 92 -4.17 8.68 3.99
N MET A 93 -3.54 7.53 4.22
CA MET A 93 -4.05 6.26 3.72
C MET A 93 -5.40 5.89 4.34
N ASN A 94 -5.56 6.12 5.65
CA ASN A 94 -6.85 5.92 6.31
C ASN A 94 -7.95 6.85 5.78
N GLN A 95 -7.62 8.11 5.47
CA GLN A 95 -8.57 9.04 4.86
C GLN A 95 -9.00 8.59 3.45
N LEU A 96 -8.05 8.12 2.62
CA LEU A 96 -8.36 7.59 1.29
C LEU A 96 -9.24 6.34 1.35
N MET A 97 -9.05 5.49 2.36
CA MET A 97 -9.92 4.33 2.61
C MET A 97 -11.27 4.70 3.23
N GLY A 98 -11.50 5.96 3.63
CA GLY A 98 -12.69 6.37 4.38
C GLY A 98 -12.79 5.72 5.77
N LYS A 99 -11.66 5.37 6.39
CA LYS A 99 -11.60 4.64 7.66
C LYS A 99 -11.16 5.54 8.82
N SER A 100 -11.93 5.51 9.91
CA SER A 100 -11.55 6.14 11.19
C SER A 100 -10.60 5.25 12.02
N SER A 101 -10.66 3.93 11.84
CA SER A 101 -9.80 2.94 12.48
C SER A 101 -9.17 2.04 11.43
N GLY A 102 -8.05 2.49 10.85
CA GLY A 102 -7.32 1.80 9.79
C GLY A 102 -5.91 1.40 10.23
N PHE A 103 -4.89 1.74 9.44
CA PHE A 103 -3.49 1.62 9.84
C PHE A 103 -3.24 2.33 11.17
N GLY A 104 -2.39 1.75 12.00
CA GLY A 104 -2.10 2.26 13.34
C GLY A 104 -1.49 3.66 13.29
N ILE A 105 -2.18 4.64 13.88
CA ILE A 105 -1.68 6.01 14.05
C ILE A 105 -1.32 6.17 15.53
N GLY A 106 -0.19 6.80 15.84
CA GLY A 106 -0.07 7.40 17.17
C GLY A 106 1.15 8.28 17.34
N PRO A 107 1.27 8.92 18.52
CA PRO A 107 2.13 10.07 18.74
C PRO A 107 3.60 9.73 19.00
N ASP A 108 3.95 8.44 19.02
CA ASP A 108 5.27 7.97 19.43
C ASP A 108 6.36 8.35 18.42
N THR A 109 7.53 8.70 18.94
CA THR A 109 8.72 9.04 18.14
C THR A 109 9.35 7.83 17.44
N ARG A 110 9.01 6.60 17.85
CA ARG A 110 9.51 5.34 17.26
C ARG A 110 8.71 4.98 15.99
N PRO A 111 9.36 4.45 14.94
CA PRO A 111 8.65 3.98 13.76
C PRO A 111 7.59 2.94 14.12
N LYS A 112 6.32 3.27 13.86
CA LYS A 112 5.20 2.34 14.05
C LYS A 112 5.07 1.38 12.87
N THR A 113 5.38 1.87 11.68
CA THR A 113 5.31 1.11 10.44
C THR A 113 6.72 0.73 10.01
N MET A 114 7.03 -0.57 10.06
CA MET A 114 8.31 -1.13 9.61
C MET A 114 8.08 -1.98 8.37
N GLY A 115 8.87 -1.80 7.32
CA GLY A 115 8.66 -2.46 6.03
C GLY A 115 7.46 -1.93 5.25
N ILE A 116 6.70 -2.83 4.60
CA ILE A 116 5.55 -2.51 3.74
C ILE A 116 4.32 -3.27 4.25
N TRP A 117 3.23 -2.55 4.45
CA TRP A 117 1.97 -3.07 4.97
C TRP A 117 0.87 -2.87 3.95
N MET A 118 -0.05 -3.82 3.86
CA MET A 118 -1.31 -3.68 3.14
C MET A 118 -2.48 -3.58 4.10
N TRP A 119 -3.57 -2.97 3.64
CA TRP A 119 -4.86 -3.15 4.30
C TRP A 119 -5.43 -4.51 3.92
N GLY A 120 -5.77 -5.33 4.92
CA GLY A 120 -6.07 -6.74 4.71
C GLY A 120 -7.36 -7.05 3.95
N LYS A 121 -8.32 -6.12 3.89
CA LYS A 121 -9.58 -6.25 3.14
C LYS A 121 -9.57 -5.35 1.89
N PRO A 122 -9.33 -5.90 0.68
CA PRO A 122 -9.32 -5.12 -0.56
C PRO A 122 -10.67 -4.47 -0.84
N THR A 123 -10.64 -3.29 -1.46
CA THR A 123 -11.84 -2.54 -1.85
C THR A 123 -12.16 -2.82 -3.30
N GLN A 124 -13.41 -3.14 -3.64
CA GLN A 124 -13.81 -3.28 -5.03
C GLN A 124 -14.27 -1.94 -5.60
N TYR A 125 -13.82 -1.60 -6.80
CA TYR A 125 -14.26 -0.42 -7.55
C TYR A 125 -14.74 -0.81 -8.93
N THR A 126 -15.85 -0.23 -9.39
CA THR A 126 -16.39 -0.45 -10.73
C THR A 126 -16.05 0.76 -11.58
N LEU A 127 -15.26 0.56 -12.63
CA LEU A 127 -14.95 1.61 -13.60
C LEU A 127 -16.18 1.97 -14.44
N ASP A 128 -16.15 3.13 -15.10
CA ASP A 128 -17.21 3.55 -16.05
C ASP A 128 -17.43 2.54 -17.19
N SER A 129 -16.41 1.74 -17.52
CA SER A 129 -16.50 0.64 -18.47
C SER A 129 -17.28 -0.58 -17.97
N GLY A 130 -17.69 -0.60 -16.69
CA GLY A 130 -18.31 -1.74 -16.02
C GLY A 130 -17.31 -2.78 -15.48
N LEU A 131 -16.00 -2.61 -15.71
CA LEU A 131 -14.97 -3.50 -15.20
C LEU A 131 -14.81 -3.33 -13.68
N LYS A 132 -14.90 -4.44 -12.94
CA LYS A 132 -14.62 -4.48 -11.49
C LYS A 132 -13.12 -4.67 -11.25
N VAL A 133 -12.52 -3.80 -10.45
CA VAL A 133 -11.10 -3.81 -10.10
C VAL A 133 -10.96 -3.86 -8.58
N TRP A 134 -10.01 -4.65 -8.08
CA TRP A 134 -9.63 -4.67 -6.67
C TRP A 134 -8.60 -3.58 -6.39
N ILE A 135 -8.83 -2.79 -5.36
CA ILE A 135 -7.91 -1.76 -4.87
C ILE A 135 -7.29 -2.24 -3.57
N ILE A 136 -5.96 -2.25 -3.53
CA ILE A 136 -5.17 -2.56 -2.34
C ILE A 136 -4.39 -1.32 -1.92
N PHE A 137 -4.51 -0.95 -0.65
CA PHE A 137 -3.82 0.19 -0.07
C PHE A 137 -2.56 -0.26 0.65
N LEU A 138 -1.42 0.37 0.35
CA LEU A 138 -0.11 0.04 0.89
C LEU A 138 0.45 1.22 1.72
N ASP A 139 0.71 0.99 3.01
CA ASP A 139 1.40 1.94 3.89
C ASP A 139 2.84 1.47 4.12
N THR A 140 3.78 2.40 4.09
CA THR A 140 5.22 2.08 4.07
C THR A 140 5.95 2.70 5.26
N GLU A 141 7.06 2.06 5.63
CA GLU A 141 8.03 2.66 6.53
C GLU A 141 8.52 4.00 5.98
N GLY A 142 8.69 4.98 6.87
CA GLY A 142 9.16 6.30 6.46
C GLY A 142 10.67 6.36 6.37
N PHE A 143 11.16 7.02 5.32
CA PHE A 143 12.58 7.22 5.07
C PHE A 143 13.19 8.28 6.00
N ALA A 144 14.52 8.34 6.04
CA ALA A 144 15.32 9.28 6.82
C ALA A 144 15.06 9.19 8.33
N ALA A 145 14.74 7.99 8.83
CA ALA A 145 14.67 7.72 10.25
C ALA A 145 16.08 7.57 10.85
N ASN A 146 16.26 8.04 12.08
CA ASN A 146 17.53 7.90 12.80
C ASN A 146 17.88 6.41 12.94
N ASN A 147 19.10 6.04 12.56
CA ASN A 147 19.64 4.66 12.56
C ASN A 147 19.15 3.73 11.43
N VAL A 148 18.52 4.27 10.39
CA VAL A 148 18.21 3.53 9.15
C VAL A 148 19.17 3.97 8.05
N SER A 149 19.70 3.00 7.30
CA SER A 149 20.62 3.32 6.19
C SER A 149 19.85 3.80 4.96
N GLU A 150 20.41 4.76 4.22
CA GLU A 150 19.87 5.22 2.92
C GLU A 150 19.63 4.05 1.94
N ASN A 151 20.52 3.05 1.94
CA ASN A 151 20.37 1.83 1.14
C ASN A 151 19.13 1.00 1.51
N TYR A 152 18.66 1.05 2.74
CA TYR A 152 17.42 0.38 3.16
C TYR A 152 16.21 1.20 2.73
N ASP A 153 16.26 2.52 2.91
CA ASP A 153 15.21 3.43 2.48
C ASP A 153 14.99 3.33 0.96
N ALA A 154 16.07 3.31 0.17
CA ALA A 154 16.02 3.09 -1.28
C ALA A 154 15.34 1.76 -1.65
N LYS A 155 15.54 0.69 -0.87
CA LYS A 155 14.85 -0.59 -1.10
C LYS A 155 13.36 -0.50 -0.80
N ILE A 156 12.97 0.15 0.30
CA ILE A 156 11.56 0.38 0.60
C ILE A 156 10.91 1.20 -0.52
N PHE A 157 11.56 2.28 -0.95
CA PHE A 157 11.07 3.11 -2.06
C PHE A 157 10.92 2.29 -3.33
N ALA A 158 11.99 1.63 -3.79
CA ALA A 158 11.98 0.83 -5.02
C ALA A 158 10.91 -0.27 -5.00
N VAL A 159 10.81 -1.05 -3.92
CA VAL A 159 9.79 -2.11 -3.81
C VAL A 159 8.38 -1.53 -3.76
N SER A 160 8.16 -0.42 -3.04
CA SER A 160 6.84 0.23 -2.99
C SER A 160 6.42 0.75 -4.36
N THR A 161 7.35 1.36 -5.11
CA THR A 161 7.13 1.83 -6.47
C THR A 161 6.78 0.68 -7.40
N LEU A 162 7.55 -0.40 -7.38
CA LEU A 162 7.32 -1.59 -8.22
C LEU A 162 5.99 -2.29 -7.91
N LEU A 163 5.56 -2.28 -6.64
CA LEU A 163 4.29 -2.86 -6.22
C LEU A 163 3.10 -1.96 -6.51
N SER A 164 3.30 -0.67 -6.75
CA SER A 164 2.25 0.33 -6.88
C SER A 164 1.78 0.54 -8.32
N SER A 165 0.48 0.68 -8.53
CA SER A 165 -0.07 1.32 -9.74
C SER A 165 -0.13 2.84 -9.57
N HIS A 166 -0.39 3.28 -8.34
CA HIS A 166 -0.36 4.69 -7.95
C HIS A 166 0.52 4.84 -6.72
N LEU A 167 1.58 5.63 -6.84
CA LEU A 167 2.48 5.95 -5.75
C LEU A 167 2.21 7.38 -5.28
N LEU A 168 1.86 7.51 -4.01
CA LEU A 168 1.65 8.77 -3.33
C LEU A 168 2.93 9.16 -2.60
N TYR A 169 3.67 10.14 -3.12
CA TYR A 169 4.80 10.71 -2.39
C TYR A 169 4.31 11.80 -1.46
N ASN A 170 4.45 11.55 -0.15
CA ASN A 170 3.98 12.41 0.91
C ASN A 170 5.14 13.24 1.49
N SER A 171 5.20 14.52 1.11
CA SER A 171 6.17 15.47 1.68
C SER A 171 5.49 16.44 2.67
N VAL A 172 6.21 16.78 3.74
CA VAL A 172 5.80 17.80 4.70
C VAL A 172 6.74 18.98 4.55
N LYS A 173 6.19 20.14 4.17
CA LYS A 173 6.84 21.42 3.77
C LYS A 173 6.93 21.59 2.24
N ILE A 174 7.46 22.74 1.81
CA ILE A 174 7.80 23.02 0.42
C ILE A 174 8.88 22.01 0.01
N ILE A 175 8.71 21.40 -1.16
CA ILE A 175 9.66 20.47 -1.75
C ILE A 175 10.96 21.22 -1.97
N ASP A 176 12.05 20.69 -1.43
CA ASP A 176 13.40 21.18 -1.72
C ASP A 176 14.11 20.22 -2.69
N GLN A 177 15.29 20.61 -3.16
CA GLN A 177 16.06 19.81 -4.11
C GLN A 177 16.35 18.39 -3.57
N SER A 178 16.48 18.22 -2.24
CA SER A 178 16.76 16.92 -1.63
C SER A 178 15.59 15.94 -1.78
N ASP A 179 14.35 16.44 -1.83
CA ASP A 179 13.17 15.61 -2.10
C ASP A 179 13.12 15.15 -3.58
N ILE A 180 13.65 15.94 -4.52
CA ILE A 180 13.74 15.58 -5.94
C ILE A 180 14.87 14.58 -6.18
N ASP A 181 16.05 14.85 -5.63
CA ASP A 181 17.22 13.98 -5.77
C ASP A 181 16.93 12.55 -5.25
N TYR A 182 16.08 12.43 -4.21
CA TYR A 182 15.64 11.14 -3.68
C TYR A 182 14.77 10.33 -4.66
N LEU A 183 14.05 11.00 -5.56
CA LEU A 183 13.18 10.37 -6.58
C LEU A 183 13.95 9.98 -7.84
N GLU A 184 15.17 10.48 -8.05
CA GLU A 184 16.03 10.17 -9.19
C GLU A 184 16.92 8.91 -8.97
N LEU A 185 16.87 8.32 -7.78
CA LEU A 185 17.55 7.06 -7.41
C LEU A 185 16.88 5.82 -8.02
#